data_AF-A0A6N9IY38-F1
#
_entry.id   AF-A0A6N9IY38-F1
#
_cell.length_a   1.000
_cell.length_b   1.000
_cell.length_c   1.000
_cell.angle_alpha   90.00
_cell.angle_beta   90.00
_cell.angle_gamma   90.00
#
_symmetry.space_group_name_H-M   'P 1'
#
loop_
_entity.id
_entity.type
_entity.pdbx_description
1 polymer ?
#
loop_
_entity_poly.entity_id
_entity_poly.type
_entity_poly.pdbx_seq_one_letter_code
_entity_poly.pdbx_strand_id
1 'polypeptide(L)'
;MTDTTYFNYSAYESCLWTRNQLKESHKEFLRSLPLDLEEGGIYWVHSSPYQPKAWHYITSKAGAKRNFESFTASICFVGHSHKTLILEETGDGEVKEHSSGSWKIDPECRYIFNDGSLGQPRDRNPDPAFMIYDSEENTVKIHRFKYDLNSAQGKIRDSGLPLDSAERLSHGR
;
A
#
# COMPACT_ATOMS: atom_id res chain seq x y z
N MET A 1 -18.87 7.09 -2.10
CA MET A 1 -17.82 7.66 -1.21
C MET A 1 -17.67 6.68 -0.05
N THR A 2 -16.44 6.38 0.39
CA THR A 2 -16.20 5.48 1.53
C THR A 2 -16.85 6.05 2.79
N ASP A 3 -17.61 5.22 3.49
CA ASP A 3 -18.21 5.59 4.77
C ASP A 3 -17.11 5.85 5.81
N THR A 4 -17.17 6.96 6.54
CA THR A 4 -16.16 7.30 7.55
C THR A 4 -16.64 7.02 8.98
N THR A 5 -17.85 6.49 9.16
CA THR A 5 -18.44 6.23 10.49
C THR A 5 -17.64 5.24 11.34
N TYR A 6 -16.87 4.36 10.71
CA TYR A 6 -16.02 3.38 11.39
C TYR A 6 -14.58 3.86 11.62
N PHE A 7 -14.23 5.09 11.24
CA PHE A 7 -12.89 5.62 11.41
C PHE A 7 -12.65 6.00 12.88
N ASN A 8 -11.43 5.82 13.36
CA ASN A 8 -11.02 6.42 14.63
C ASN A 8 -10.99 7.95 14.50
N TYR A 9 -11.01 8.64 15.64
CA TYR A 9 -11.05 10.11 15.69
C TYR A 9 -9.95 10.75 14.83
N SER A 10 -8.69 10.31 14.98
CA SER A 10 -7.58 10.89 14.24
C SER A 10 -7.72 10.76 12.72
N ALA A 11 -8.18 9.59 12.25
CA ALA A 11 -8.41 9.32 10.84
C ALA A 11 -9.60 10.12 10.29
N TYR A 12 -10.68 10.25 11.07
CA TYR A 12 -11.84 11.05 10.72
C TYR A 12 -11.48 12.54 10.56
N GLU A 13 -10.81 13.12 11.56
CA GLU A 13 -10.37 14.52 11.52
C GLU A 13 -9.42 14.78 10.33
N SER A 14 -8.49 13.86 10.08
CA SER A 14 -7.59 13.94 8.92
C SER A 14 -8.35 13.93 7.59
N CYS A 15 -9.41 13.13 7.48
CA CYS A 15 -10.25 13.08 6.28
C CYS A 15 -11.03 14.37 6.07
N LEU A 16 -11.61 14.94 7.14
CA LEU A 16 -12.32 16.21 7.08
C LEU A 16 -11.39 17.35 6.68
N TRP A 17 -10.24 17.46 7.34
CA TRP A 17 -9.23 18.47 7.03
C TRP A 17 -8.77 18.34 5.57
N THR A 18 -8.44 17.13 5.12
CA THR A 18 -7.98 16.86 3.75
C THR A 18 -9.04 17.27 2.73
N ARG A 19 -10.31 16.92 2.97
CA ARG A 19 -11.43 17.29 2.08
C ARG A 19 -11.53 18.79 1.86
N ASN A 20 -11.22 19.59 2.89
CA ASN A 20 -11.25 21.05 2.82
C ASN A 20 -10.03 21.63 2.07
N GLN A 21 -8.92 20.90 1.96
CA GLN A 21 -7.76 21.33 1.17
C GLN A 21 -7.90 21.02 -0.34
N LEU A 22 -8.83 20.14 -0.71
CA LEU A 22 -8.99 19.71 -2.10
C LEU A 22 -9.83 20.70 -2.93
N LYS A 23 -9.24 21.22 -4.00
CA LYS A 23 -9.92 21.93 -5.09
C LYS A 23 -10.83 20.97 -5.86
N GLU A 24 -11.80 21.50 -6.61
CA GLU A 24 -12.71 20.64 -7.38
C GLU A 24 -11.97 19.80 -8.44
N SER A 25 -10.98 20.37 -9.11
CA SER A 25 -10.15 19.62 -10.07
C SER A 25 -9.42 18.43 -9.43
N HIS A 26 -8.99 18.54 -8.17
CA HIS A 26 -8.39 17.41 -7.44
C HIS A 26 -9.44 16.32 -7.17
N LYS A 27 -10.67 16.72 -6.81
CA LYS A 27 -11.76 15.77 -6.55
C LYS A 27 -12.21 15.07 -7.83
N GLU A 28 -12.30 15.79 -8.94
CA GLU A 28 -12.58 15.24 -10.27
C GLU A 28 -11.53 14.19 -10.66
N PHE A 29 -10.25 14.52 -10.52
CA PHE A 29 -9.16 13.57 -10.74
C PHE A 29 -9.32 12.32 -9.87
N LEU A 30 -9.48 12.47 -8.55
CA LEU A 30 -9.65 11.33 -7.63
C LEU A 30 -10.89 10.48 -7.95
N ARG A 31 -12.00 11.09 -8.41
CA ARG A 31 -13.21 10.35 -8.82
C ARG A 31 -13.02 9.60 -10.14
N SER A 32 -12.11 10.05 -10.99
CA SER A 32 -11.84 9.42 -12.29
C SER A 32 -10.96 8.17 -12.20
N LEU A 33 -10.21 8.01 -11.10
CA LEU A 33 -9.30 6.88 -10.92
C LEU A 33 -10.08 5.58 -10.73
N PRO A 34 -9.70 4.49 -11.42
CA PRO A 34 -10.30 3.20 -11.20
C PRO A 34 -9.91 2.65 -9.83
N LEU A 35 -10.72 1.73 -9.30
CA LEU A 35 -10.42 1.07 -8.03
C LEU A 35 -9.34 -0.01 -8.18
N ASP A 36 -9.35 -0.67 -9.33
CA ASP A 36 -8.43 -1.69 -9.79
C ASP A 36 -8.21 -1.56 -11.30
N LEU A 37 -7.07 -2.05 -11.79
CA LEU A 37 -6.67 -1.99 -13.20
C LEU A 37 -5.81 -3.21 -13.54
N GLU A 38 -6.09 -3.87 -14.66
CA GLU A 38 -5.15 -4.83 -15.25
C GLU A 38 -4.50 -4.20 -16.48
N GLU A 39 -3.18 -4.02 -16.46
CA GLU A 39 -2.40 -3.40 -17.54
C GLU A 39 -1.02 -4.04 -17.62
N GLY A 40 -0.56 -4.35 -18.84
CA GLY A 40 0.78 -4.91 -19.06
C GLY A 40 0.99 -6.30 -18.43
N GLY A 41 -0.08 -7.08 -18.22
CA GLY A 41 0.00 -8.37 -17.54
C GLY A 41 0.16 -8.26 -16.01
N ILE A 42 -0.09 -7.07 -15.45
CA ILE A 42 -0.02 -6.78 -14.02
C ILE A 42 -1.40 -6.32 -13.55
N TYR A 43 -1.82 -6.83 -12.39
CA TYR A 43 -3.03 -6.38 -11.71
C TYR A 43 -2.69 -5.35 -10.62
N TRP A 44 -3.36 -4.21 -10.62
CA TRP A 44 -3.13 -3.08 -9.72
C TRP A 44 -4.38 -2.84 -8.88
N VAL A 45 -4.25 -2.82 -7.56
CA VAL A 45 -5.37 -2.51 -6.66
C VAL A 45 -4.86 -1.91 -5.36
N HIS A 46 -5.57 -0.96 -4.74
CA HIS A 46 -5.06 -0.34 -3.51
C HIS A 46 -4.99 -1.31 -2.32
N SER A 47 -6.05 -2.08 -2.05
CA SER A 47 -6.17 -2.89 -0.84
C SER A 47 -6.00 -4.39 -1.06
N SER A 48 -6.90 -4.99 -1.85
CA SER A 48 -6.99 -6.43 -2.04
C SER A 48 -7.71 -6.70 -3.36
N PRO A 49 -7.23 -7.65 -4.19
CA PRO A 49 -7.95 -8.10 -5.38
C PRO A 49 -9.26 -8.81 -5.00
N TYR A 50 -9.34 -9.39 -3.80
CA TYR A 50 -10.58 -9.95 -3.29
C TYR A 50 -11.49 -8.83 -2.77
N GLN A 51 -12.59 -8.59 -3.47
CA GLN A 51 -13.57 -7.54 -3.12
C GLN A 51 -12.90 -6.15 -2.90
N PRO A 52 -12.33 -5.51 -3.94
CA PRO A 52 -11.58 -4.26 -3.77
C PRO A 52 -12.32 -3.14 -3.00
N LYS A 53 -13.65 -3.10 -3.09
CA LYS A 53 -14.50 -2.12 -2.38
C LYS A 53 -14.64 -2.35 -0.88
N ALA A 54 -14.23 -3.52 -0.39
CA ALA A 54 -14.33 -3.91 1.02
C ALA A 54 -13.09 -3.53 1.85
N TRP A 55 -12.02 -3.05 1.20
CA TRP A 55 -10.81 -2.54 1.88
C TRP A 55 -10.13 -3.58 2.79
N HIS A 56 -10.11 -4.86 2.37
CA HIS A 56 -9.43 -5.90 3.13
C HIS A 56 -7.93 -5.65 3.17
N TYR A 57 -7.33 -5.91 4.34
CA TYR A 57 -5.88 -5.85 4.51
C TYR A 57 -5.21 -7.18 4.12
N ILE A 58 -4.11 -7.09 3.38
CA ILE A 58 -3.17 -8.20 3.18
C ILE A 58 -1.92 -7.90 4.00
N THR A 59 -1.74 -8.60 5.11
CA THR A 59 -0.62 -8.37 6.06
C THR A 59 0.24 -9.59 6.33
N SER A 60 -0.14 -10.76 5.82
CA SER A 60 0.61 -12.01 5.91
C SER A 60 0.05 -13.00 4.88
N LYS A 61 0.67 -14.18 4.76
CA LYS A 61 0.17 -15.27 3.91
C LYS A 61 -1.19 -15.83 4.35
N ALA A 62 -1.67 -15.50 5.55
CA ALA A 62 -2.99 -15.91 6.01
C ALA A 62 -4.08 -15.26 5.12
N GLY A 63 -4.84 -16.09 4.40
CA GLY A 63 -5.86 -15.61 3.45
C GLY A 63 -5.30 -15.19 2.08
N ALA A 64 -4.01 -15.42 1.80
CA ALA A 64 -3.39 -15.12 0.51
C ALA A 64 -4.07 -15.85 -0.65
N LYS A 65 -4.39 -17.14 -0.48
CA LYS A 65 -5.04 -17.97 -1.50
C LYS A 65 -6.28 -17.31 -2.13
N ARG A 66 -7.16 -16.75 -1.29
CA ARG A 66 -8.36 -16.05 -1.75
C ARG A 66 -8.03 -14.82 -2.61
N ASN A 67 -6.94 -14.13 -2.29
CA ASN A 67 -6.48 -13.00 -3.08
C ASN A 67 -5.94 -13.47 -4.43
N PHE A 68 -5.10 -14.52 -4.45
CA PHE A 68 -4.59 -15.11 -5.70
C PHE A 68 -5.69 -15.62 -6.62
N GLU A 69 -6.77 -16.20 -6.06
CA GLU A 69 -7.94 -16.66 -6.83
C GLU A 69 -8.77 -15.51 -7.43
N SER A 70 -8.52 -14.25 -7.03
CA SER A 70 -9.34 -13.09 -7.43
C SER A 70 -8.79 -12.30 -8.62
N PHE A 71 -7.66 -12.69 -9.19
CA PHE A 71 -7.08 -12.11 -10.40
C PHE A 71 -6.39 -13.19 -11.24
N THR A 72 -6.13 -12.94 -12.52
CA THR A 72 -5.49 -13.91 -13.44
C THR A 72 -4.06 -13.58 -13.82
N ALA A 73 -3.63 -12.31 -13.66
CA ALA A 73 -2.25 -11.91 -13.86
C ALA A 73 -1.26 -12.72 -13.00
N SER A 74 0.00 -12.79 -13.44
CA SER A 74 1.09 -13.41 -12.67
C SER A 74 1.58 -12.50 -11.54
N ILE A 75 1.41 -11.17 -11.69
CA ILE A 75 1.86 -10.16 -10.74
C ILE A 75 0.67 -9.29 -10.32
N CYS A 76 0.55 -9.05 -9.02
CA CYS A 76 -0.39 -8.11 -8.44
C CYS A 76 0.33 -7.14 -7.50
N PHE A 77 0.14 -5.84 -7.69
CA PHE A 77 0.61 -4.82 -6.74
C PHE A 77 -0.54 -4.32 -5.88
N VAL A 78 -0.27 -4.28 -4.57
CA VAL A 78 -1.18 -3.79 -3.54
C VAL A 78 -0.47 -2.76 -2.64
N GLY A 79 -1.26 -2.01 -1.87
CA GLY A 79 -0.77 -1.12 -0.84
C GLY A 79 -1.57 -1.29 0.45
N HIS A 80 -2.17 -0.20 0.93
CA HIS A 80 -3.14 -0.13 2.03
C HIS A 80 -2.62 -0.47 3.45
N SER A 81 -1.88 -1.56 3.60
CA SER A 81 -1.32 -2.02 4.89
C SER A 81 -0.19 -1.13 5.40
N HIS A 82 0.49 -0.43 4.47
CA HIS A 82 1.70 0.34 4.71
C HIS A 82 2.89 -0.49 5.22
N LYS A 83 2.93 -1.78 4.89
CA LYS A 83 4.00 -2.72 5.24
C LYS A 83 4.51 -3.40 3.99
N THR A 84 5.82 -3.50 3.84
CA THR A 84 6.40 -4.25 2.73
C THR A 84 6.12 -5.74 2.90
N LEU A 85 5.55 -6.36 1.87
CA LEU A 85 5.16 -7.77 1.87
C LEU A 85 5.30 -8.33 0.45
N ILE A 86 5.82 -9.54 0.34
CA ILE A 86 5.86 -10.31 -0.89
C ILE A 86 5.23 -11.65 -0.57
N LEU A 87 4.15 -11.98 -1.28
CA LEU A 87 3.54 -13.29 -1.26
C LEU A 87 3.85 -13.97 -2.59
N GLU A 88 4.38 -15.19 -2.53
CA GLU A 88 4.69 -16.03 -3.69
C GLU A 88 3.81 -17.27 -3.60
N GLU A 89 2.95 -17.48 -4.60
CA GLU A 89 2.19 -18.72 -4.80
C GLU A 89 2.92 -19.58 -5.84
N THR A 90 3.41 -20.74 -5.41
CA THR A 90 4.09 -21.72 -6.27
C THR A 90 3.08 -22.53 -7.09
N GLY A 91 3.54 -23.21 -8.14
CA GLY A 91 2.68 -24.01 -9.02
C GLY A 91 1.92 -25.16 -8.35
N ASP A 92 2.36 -25.63 -7.17
CA ASP A 92 1.65 -26.61 -6.33
C ASP A 92 0.69 -25.96 -5.31
N GLY A 93 0.59 -24.63 -5.31
CA GLY A 93 -0.31 -23.84 -4.47
C GLY A 93 0.21 -23.53 -3.07
N GLU A 94 1.49 -23.79 -2.77
CA GLU A 94 2.11 -23.30 -1.53
C GLU A 94 2.26 -21.77 -1.59
N VAL A 95 1.99 -21.09 -0.47
CA VAL A 95 2.24 -19.64 -0.34
C VAL A 95 3.40 -19.37 0.62
N LYS A 96 4.44 -18.74 0.08
CA LYS A 96 5.59 -18.21 0.83
C LYS A 96 5.42 -16.72 1.11
N GLU A 97 6.09 -16.26 2.15
CA GLU A 97 6.03 -14.88 2.63
C GLU A 97 7.43 -14.31 2.81
N HIS A 98 7.65 -13.12 2.25
CA HIS A 98 8.87 -12.34 2.40
C HIS A 98 8.54 -10.87 2.66
N SER A 99 9.48 -10.11 3.22
CA SER A 99 9.23 -8.71 3.63
C SER A 99 10.40 -7.76 3.38
N SER A 100 11.51 -8.26 2.84
CA SER A 100 12.70 -7.46 2.54
C SER A 100 13.52 -8.09 1.42
N GLY A 101 14.41 -7.30 0.80
CA GLY A 101 15.39 -7.77 -0.17
C GLY A 101 15.01 -7.52 -1.62
N SER A 102 15.65 -8.31 -2.50
CA SER A 102 15.44 -8.34 -3.94
C SER A 102 14.93 -9.72 -4.31
N TRP A 103 13.88 -9.78 -5.11
CA TRP A 103 13.25 -11.02 -5.57
C TRP A 103 13.44 -11.15 -7.08
N LYS A 104 13.84 -12.34 -7.53
CA LYS A 104 13.73 -12.72 -8.94
C LYS A 104 12.35 -13.34 -9.11
N ILE A 105 11.59 -12.86 -10.09
CA ILE A 105 10.27 -13.41 -10.40
C ILE A 105 10.47 -14.74 -11.13
N ASP A 106 9.94 -15.81 -10.54
CA ASP A 106 9.83 -17.11 -11.19
C ASP A 106 8.58 -17.11 -12.09
N PRO A 107 8.69 -17.37 -13.40
CA PRO A 107 7.54 -17.38 -14.31
C PRO A 107 6.52 -18.48 -14.01
N GLU A 108 6.90 -19.52 -13.26
CA GLU A 108 5.99 -20.60 -12.83
C GLU A 108 5.24 -20.27 -11.52
N CYS A 109 5.54 -19.11 -10.93
CA CYS A 109 4.92 -18.63 -9.70
C CYS A 109 4.05 -17.39 -9.94
N ARG A 110 3.19 -17.09 -8.97
CA ARG A 110 2.37 -15.89 -8.94
C ARG A 110 2.72 -15.04 -7.72
N TYR A 111 2.62 -13.73 -7.86
CA TYR A 111 3.09 -12.80 -6.84
C TYR A 111 2.04 -11.76 -6.46
N ILE A 112 1.96 -11.46 -5.16
CA ILE A 112 1.36 -10.24 -4.62
C ILE A 112 2.45 -9.43 -3.93
N PHE A 113 2.71 -8.24 -4.42
CA PHE A 113 3.69 -7.29 -3.88
C PHE A 113 2.98 -6.14 -3.18
N ASN A 114 3.28 -5.94 -1.89
CA ASN A 114 2.92 -4.74 -1.15
C ASN A 114 4.14 -3.82 -1.07
N ASP A 115 4.07 -2.67 -1.73
CA ASP A 115 5.18 -1.72 -1.86
C ASP A 115 5.47 -0.95 -0.56
N GLY A 116 4.60 -1.06 0.44
CA GLY A 116 4.74 -0.42 1.73
C GLY A 116 4.09 0.95 1.73
N SER A 117 4.85 1.99 2.10
CA SER A 117 4.33 3.36 2.14
C SER A 117 5.44 4.38 2.04
N LEU A 118 5.26 5.36 1.17
CA LEU A 118 6.14 6.53 1.06
C LEU A 118 5.93 7.53 2.20
N GLY A 119 4.70 7.66 2.70
CA GLY A 119 4.32 8.76 3.61
C GLY A 119 4.10 8.34 5.06
N GLN A 120 3.76 7.07 5.31
CA GLN A 120 3.44 6.58 6.66
C GLN A 120 3.68 5.06 6.77
N PRO A 121 4.94 4.59 6.74
CA PRO A 121 5.25 3.17 7.00
C PRO A 121 4.67 2.69 8.34
N ARG A 122 4.25 1.41 8.41
CA ARG A 122 3.62 0.81 9.60
C ARG A 122 4.30 -0.46 10.09
N ASP A 123 5.54 -0.68 9.68
CA ASP A 123 6.36 -1.85 9.99
C ASP A 123 7.46 -1.58 11.02
N ARG A 124 7.31 -0.51 11.82
CA ARG A 124 8.27 -0.05 12.84
C ARG A 124 9.60 0.46 12.28
N ASN A 125 9.70 0.62 10.97
CA ASN A 125 10.78 1.37 10.34
C ASN A 125 10.22 2.72 9.84
N PRO A 126 10.69 3.86 10.35
CA PRO A 126 10.18 5.18 9.95
C PRO A 126 10.58 5.56 8.51
N ASP A 127 11.52 4.84 7.90
CA ASP A 127 11.99 5.14 6.55
C ASP A 127 10.91 4.75 5.51
N PRO A 128 10.49 5.69 4.65
CA PRO A 128 9.66 5.44 3.48
C PRO A 128 10.09 4.20 2.70
N ALA A 129 9.12 3.43 2.24
CA ALA A 129 9.35 2.24 1.44
C ALA A 129 8.64 2.35 0.09
N PHE A 130 9.30 1.84 -0.95
CA PHE A 130 8.72 1.60 -2.27
C PHE A 130 9.39 0.40 -2.92
N MET A 131 8.81 -0.11 -4.00
CA MET A 131 9.40 -1.18 -4.80
C MET A 131 9.76 -0.68 -6.20
N ILE A 132 10.87 -1.19 -6.73
CA ILE A 132 11.19 -1.09 -8.16
C ILE A 132 10.95 -2.47 -8.76
N TYR A 133 10.09 -2.52 -9.78
CA TYR A 133 9.93 -3.67 -10.66
C TYR A 133 10.68 -3.41 -11.96
N ASP A 134 11.63 -4.28 -12.26
CA ASP A 134 12.37 -4.31 -13.51
C ASP A 134 11.80 -5.43 -14.38
N SER A 135 11.11 -5.06 -15.47
CA SER A 135 10.46 -6.01 -16.38
C SER A 135 11.41 -6.67 -17.37
N GLU A 136 12.59 -6.08 -17.61
CA GLU A 136 13.62 -6.69 -18.46
C GLU A 136 14.34 -7.78 -17.67
N GLU A 137 14.74 -7.45 -16.44
CA GLU A 137 15.41 -8.39 -15.54
C GLU A 137 14.46 -9.27 -14.74
N ASN A 138 13.13 -9.06 -14.81
CA ASN A 138 12.15 -9.77 -14.00
C ASN A 138 12.52 -9.80 -12.50
N THR A 139 12.84 -8.63 -11.95
CA THR A 139 13.17 -8.49 -10.52
C THR A 139 12.30 -7.46 -9.84
N VAL A 140 12.01 -7.67 -8.55
CA VAL A 140 11.39 -6.69 -7.67
C VAL A 140 12.31 -6.44 -6.50
N LYS A 141 12.58 -5.17 -6.18
CA LYS A 141 13.43 -4.80 -5.05
C LYS A 141 12.75 -3.77 -4.16
N ILE A 142 12.82 -4.01 -2.85
CA ILE A 142 12.35 -3.04 -1.85
C ILE A 142 13.45 -2.01 -1.60
N HIS A 143 13.08 -0.74 -1.68
CA HIS A 143 13.93 0.40 -1.40
C HIS A 143 13.42 1.19 -0.21
N ARG A 144 14.36 1.72 0.58
CA ARG A 144 14.09 2.67 1.66
C ARG A 144 15.07 3.82 1.62
N PHE A 145 14.63 4.98 2.10
CA PHE A 145 15.46 6.19 2.11
C PHE A 145 15.14 7.06 3.33
N LYS A 146 16.10 7.91 3.71
CA LYS A 146 15.88 8.93 4.76
C LYS A 146 15.18 10.15 4.18
N TYR A 147 14.36 10.81 4.99
CA TYR A 147 13.67 12.05 4.66
C TYR A 147 13.70 13.01 5.85
N ASP A 148 13.35 14.28 5.61
CA ASP A 148 13.21 15.27 6.68
C ASP A 148 11.94 15.03 7.51
N LEU A 149 12.05 14.10 8.45
CA LEU A 149 11.02 13.72 9.39
C LEU A 149 10.53 14.91 10.22
N ASN A 150 11.44 15.79 10.65
CA ASN A 150 11.10 16.93 11.52
C ASN A 150 10.23 17.94 10.76
N SER A 151 10.57 18.25 9.51
CA SER A 151 9.76 19.11 8.66
C SER A 151 8.37 18.51 8.40
N ALA A 152 8.29 17.20 8.10
CA ALA A 152 7.02 16.52 7.89
C ALA A 152 6.12 16.57 9.15
N GLN A 153 6.68 16.28 10.32
CA GLN A 153 5.95 16.38 11.59
C GLN A 153 5.53 17.83 11.90
N GLY A 154 6.39 18.81 11.63
CA GLY A 154 6.07 20.24 11.78
C GLY A 154 4.85 20.64 10.98
N LYS A 155 4.81 20.30 9.68
CA LYS A 155 3.67 20.58 8.80
C LYS A 155 2.35 19.99 9.30
N ILE A 156 2.39 18.78 9.87
CA ILE A 156 1.19 18.14 10.45
C ILE A 156 0.69 18.94 11.66
N ARG A 157 1.59 19.32 12.57
CA ARG A 157 1.26 20.13 13.75
C ARG A 157 0.72 21.51 13.37
N ASP A 158 1.39 22.19 12.46
CA ASP A 158 1.02 23.53 11.98
C ASP A 158 -0.34 23.55 11.27
N SER A 159 -0.76 22.40 10.71
CA SER A 159 -2.06 22.23 10.07
C SER A 159 -3.21 22.01 11.07
N GLY A 160 -2.93 21.89 12.37
CA GLY A 160 -3.91 21.61 13.41
C GLY A 160 -4.42 20.17 13.40
N LEU A 161 -3.73 19.25 12.72
CA LEU A 161 -4.09 17.83 12.71
C LEU A 161 -3.78 17.17 14.07
N PRO A 162 -4.45 16.05 14.40
CA PRO A 162 -4.20 15.31 15.65
C PRO A 162 -2.72 14.99 15.84
N LEU A 163 -2.17 15.32 17.02
CA LEU A 163 -0.73 15.22 17.32
C LEU A 163 -0.15 13.81 17.10
N ASP A 164 -0.92 12.78 17.43
CA ASP A 164 -0.55 11.37 17.21
C ASP A 164 -0.22 11.08 15.73
N SER A 165 -0.82 11.83 14.80
CA SER A 165 -0.53 11.73 13.36
C SER A 165 0.89 12.15 13.00
N ALA A 166 1.46 13.11 13.72
CA ALA A 166 2.85 13.52 13.57
C ALA A 166 3.79 12.55 14.31
N GLU A 167 3.46 12.23 15.56
CA GLU A 167 4.32 11.43 16.45
C GLU A 167 4.55 10.01 15.92
N ARG A 168 3.53 9.38 15.33
CA ARG A 168 3.64 8.04 14.75
C ARG A 168 4.68 7.92 13.63
N LEU A 169 5.01 9.02 12.92
CA LEU A 169 5.96 8.98 11.81
C LEU A 169 7.36 8.55 12.27
N SER A 170 7.83 9.01 13.43
CA SER A 170 9.14 8.64 13.96
C SER A 170 9.22 7.18 14.43
N HIS A 171 8.07 6.53 14.58
CA HIS A 171 7.94 5.17 15.06
C HIS A 171 7.62 4.16 13.95
N GLY A 172 7.38 4.62 12.71
CA GLY A 172 6.89 3.77 11.62
C GLY A 172 5.55 3.09 11.98
N ARG A 173 4.54 3.88 12.38
CA ARG A 173 3.19 3.43 12.76
C ARG A 173 2.08 4.19 12.05
#